data_AF-A0A7V9PSC6-F1
#
_entry.id   AF-A0A7V9PSC6-F1
#
_cell.length_a   1.000
_cell.length_b   1.000
_cell.length_c   1.000
_cell.angle_alpha   90.00
_cell.angle_beta   90.00
_cell.angle_gamma   90.00
#
_symmetry.space_group_name_H-M   'P 1'
#
loop_
_entity.id
_entity.type
_entity.pdbx_description
1 polymer ?
#
loop_
_entity_poly.entity_id
_entity_poly.type
_entity_poly.pdbx_seq_one_letter_code
_entity_poly.pdbx_strand_id
1 'polypeptide(L)'
;MASVQKVFVHIGPLKTGTTFIQAVLYQNRDALLRNQVVLPRETFGQLVRSVLQLMGRRMHPGSRPEDARQWQFLVDEIAAADAHTGLLSMEFLCMAPPKAITRMVRSLAPAEVHIVFTARDYVKVIPAAWQTTLRNKQASTWERFITSLRDAAGTAVPSSTGLTRLLPRRDDRRADTLGSRFWRQQDPRQSLGPYLDHVPADHVHVVTVPPSGASPTLLWERFSAATGLDPAAYDVDVRRTNTSLGAVECETLRRINQRVSGRIPGDSYSDLVKFFLAREVLELREQSFPLVLPDEDRAWVDERTADAVDFFASSGVNVYGDLGDLSSSPGAASARRPDDVSDSELLPVMEETLASVLLEVTRRQGLLPYDGPRSHEQPLPPPEDLGLTGDPPGPGERHEARARRTAPDPPGVVAMKAARRQQRRALRIAASLDAGHDADTAGGLERERRASKRAERAAAREHARSWARANPGKKGAAKKGAAKKGAAKKGAAKKGAAKKAAQQAANKAAADTLGG
;
A
#
# COMPACT_ATOMS: atom_id res chain seq x y z
N MET A 1 21.42 16.57 31.66
CA MET A 1 20.74 15.91 30.53
C MET A 1 21.73 15.83 29.40
N ALA A 2 21.93 14.64 28.86
CA ALA A 2 22.64 14.44 27.60
C ALA A 2 21.90 15.20 26.49
N SER A 3 22.66 15.77 25.56
CA SER A 3 22.12 16.34 24.33
C SER A 3 22.56 15.48 23.17
N VAL A 4 21.70 15.33 22.17
CA VAL A 4 22.04 14.57 20.96
C VAL A 4 23.17 15.27 20.21
N GLN A 5 24.29 14.56 20.06
CA GLN A 5 25.49 15.05 19.38
C GLN A 5 25.56 14.54 17.93
N LYS A 6 24.97 13.38 17.64
CA LYS A 6 25.00 12.74 16.33
C LYS A 6 23.63 12.20 15.95
N VAL A 7 23.27 12.31 14.68
CA VAL A 7 22.02 11.73 14.14
C VAL A 7 22.34 10.83 12.96
N PHE A 8 22.07 9.54 13.10
CA PHE A 8 22.14 8.57 12.02
C PHE A 8 20.81 8.54 11.26
N VAL A 9 20.91 8.71 9.94
CA VAL A 9 19.78 8.74 9.02
C VAL A 9 19.94 7.57 8.06
N HIS A 10 19.25 6.46 8.35
CA HIS A 10 19.20 5.31 7.45
C HIS A 10 18.19 5.55 6.33
N ILE A 11 18.71 5.80 5.12
CA ILE A 11 17.93 6.23 3.95
C ILE A 11 17.45 5.07 3.06
N GLY A 12 17.69 3.81 3.45
CA GLY A 12 17.35 2.63 2.66
C GLY A 12 18.43 2.27 1.64
N PRO A 13 18.07 1.85 0.40
CA PRO A 13 16.76 1.99 -0.26
C PRO A 13 15.80 0.82 0.06
N LEU A 14 14.66 0.75 -0.62
CA LEU A 14 13.73 -0.36 -0.43
C LEU A 14 14.37 -1.70 -0.86
N LYS A 15 13.95 -2.80 -0.24
CA LYS A 15 14.37 -4.18 -0.55
C LYS A 15 15.81 -4.54 -0.16
N THR A 16 16.46 -3.71 0.65
CA THR A 16 17.80 -3.94 1.18
C THR A 16 17.80 -4.29 2.68
N GLY A 17 16.77 -5.01 3.14
CA GLY A 17 16.67 -5.47 4.53
C GLY A 17 16.18 -4.43 5.54
N THR A 18 15.69 -3.29 5.06
CA THR A 18 15.19 -2.19 5.88
C THR A 18 14.05 -2.56 6.81
N THR A 19 13.13 -3.43 6.37
CA THR A 19 12.03 -3.95 7.20
C THR A 19 12.56 -4.70 8.43
N PHE A 20 13.60 -5.53 8.25
CA PHE A 20 14.22 -6.25 9.36
C PHE A 20 14.88 -5.27 10.34
N ILE A 21 15.70 -4.35 9.83
CA ILE A 21 16.36 -3.32 10.65
C ILE A 21 15.32 -2.51 11.44
N GLN A 22 14.28 -2.02 10.78
CA GLN A 22 13.24 -1.24 11.44
C GLN A 22 12.46 -2.05 12.47
N ALA A 23 12.13 -3.32 12.19
CA ALA A 23 11.47 -4.18 13.18
C ALA A 23 12.32 -4.30 14.46
N VAL A 24 13.63 -4.54 14.32
CA VAL A 24 14.56 -4.60 15.46
C VAL A 24 14.57 -3.25 16.20
N LEU A 25 14.69 -2.13 15.49
CA LEU A 25 14.73 -0.80 16.11
C LEU A 25 13.46 -0.47 16.90
N TYR A 26 12.27 -0.70 16.33
CA TYR A 26 11.01 -0.38 17.00
C TYR A 26 10.71 -1.33 18.16
N GLN A 27 11.05 -2.63 18.04
CA GLN A 27 10.93 -3.60 19.12
C GLN A 27 11.82 -3.24 20.32
N ASN A 28 12.99 -2.66 20.06
CA ASN A 28 13.98 -2.33 21.09
C ASN A 28 14.01 -0.86 21.50
N ARG A 29 12.93 -0.10 21.26
CA ARG A 29 12.92 1.36 21.48
C ARG A 29 13.34 1.79 22.90
N ASP A 30 12.88 1.06 23.92
CA ASP A 30 13.25 1.36 25.31
C ASP A 30 14.69 0.98 25.64
N ALA A 31 15.20 -0.10 25.04
CA ALA A 31 16.60 -0.51 25.19
C ALA A 31 17.54 0.50 24.51
N LEU A 32 17.18 0.99 23.33
CA LEU A 32 17.89 2.06 22.62
C LEU A 32 17.99 3.31 23.51
N LEU A 33 16.87 3.75 24.11
CA LEU A 33 16.88 4.94 24.95
C LEU A 33 17.75 4.76 26.21
N ARG A 34 17.72 3.57 26.85
CA ARG A 34 18.63 3.25 27.96
C ARG A 34 20.10 3.33 27.54
N ASN A 35 20.41 2.95 26.30
CA ASN A 35 21.73 3.05 25.70
C ASN A 35 22.00 4.43 25.06
N GLN A 36 21.26 5.48 25.46
CA GLN A 36 21.44 6.87 25.02
C GLN A 36 21.19 7.08 23.51
N VAL A 37 20.29 6.28 22.92
CA VAL A 37 19.87 6.38 21.51
C VAL A 37 18.36 6.66 21.44
N VAL A 38 17.98 7.81 20.90
CA VAL A 38 16.57 8.16 20.66
C VAL A 38 16.12 7.75 19.27
N LEU A 39 15.05 6.96 19.23
CA LEU A 39 14.24 6.70 18.04
C LEU A 39 13.02 7.64 18.07
N PRO A 40 13.02 8.74 17.27
CA PRO A 40 11.95 9.72 17.28
C PRO A 40 10.69 9.14 16.64
N ARG A 41 9.53 9.69 17.02
CA ARG A 41 8.19 9.26 16.62
C ARG A 41 7.87 7.85 17.12
N GLU A 42 6.75 7.73 17.84
CA GLU A 42 6.33 6.46 18.45
C GLU A 42 5.89 5.42 17.42
N THR A 43 5.32 5.88 16.30
CA THR A 43 4.80 5.00 15.26
C THR A 43 5.44 5.28 13.91
N PHE A 44 5.64 4.23 13.11
CA PHE A 44 6.15 4.37 11.75
C PHE A 44 5.30 5.33 10.89
N GLY A 45 3.97 5.29 11.04
CA GLY A 45 3.08 6.19 10.31
C GLY A 45 3.30 7.67 10.64
N GLN A 46 3.72 8.00 11.86
CA GLN A 46 4.14 9.36 12.22
C GLN A 46 5.46 9.74 11.54
N LEU A 47 6.46 8.83 11.53
CA LEU A 47 7.73 9.03 10.83
C LEU A 47 7.51 9.28 9.32
N VAL A 48 6.66 8.47 8.67
CA VAL A 48 6.30 8.66 7.26
C VAL A 48 5.75 10.07 7.01
N ARG A 49 4.82 10.56 7.86
CA ARG A 49 4.27 11.92 7.70
C ARG A 49 5.35 13.00 7.83
N SER A 50 6.26 12.86 8.78
CA SER A 50 7.39 13.77 8.97
C SER A 50 8.30 13.82 7.73
N VAL A 51 8.67 12.66 7.19
CA VAL A 51 9.54 12.57 6.01
C VAL A 51 8.83 13.06 4.74
N LEU A 52 7.55 12.72 4.52
CA LEU A 52 6.81 13.23 3.36
C LEU A 52 6.66 14.76 3.41
N GLN A 53 6.47 15.34 4.60
CA GLN A 53 6.46 16.80 4.79
C GLN A 53 7.83 17.40 4.45
N LEU A 54 8.93 16.79 4.92
CA LEU A 54 10.29 17.23 4.61
C LEU A 54 10.53 17.25 3.09
N MET A 55 10.09 16.20 2.40
CA MET A 55 10.22 16.04 0.95
C MET A 55 9.30 16.97 0.13
N GLY A 56 8.53 17.85 0.77
CA GLY A 56 7.71 18.86 0.10
C GLY A 56 6.40 18.34 -0.49
N ARG A 57 5.89 17.19 -0.03
CA ARG A 57 4.56 16.74 -0.44
C ARG A 57 3.49 17.62 0.21
N ARG A 58 2.63 18.22 -0.62
CA ARG A 58 1.37 18.78 -0.13
C ARG A 58 0.52 17.62 0.38
N MET A 59 0.30 17.62 1.68
CA MET A 59 -0.75 16.82 2.31
C MET A 59 -2.10 17.29 1.69
N HIS A 60 -3.05 16.37 1.51
CA HIS A 60 -4.28 16.57 0.70
C HIS A 60 -5.16 17.78 1.11
N PRO A 61 -6.12 18.23 0.27
CA PRO A 61 -7.16 19.16 0.70
C PRO A 61 -7.91 18.59 1.91
N GLY A 62 -7.79 19.23 3.08
CA GLY A 62 -8.25 18.69 4.37
C GLY A 62 -7.14 18.41 5.38
N SER A 63 -5.87 18.63 4.99
CA SER A 63 -4.73 18.59 5.89
C SER A 63 -4.91 19.55 7.06
N ARG A 64 -4.57 19.07 8.25
CA ARG A 64 -4.63 19.86 9.47
C ARG A 64 -3.44 20.82 9.54
N PRO A 65 -3.54 21.93 10.28
CA PRO A 65 -2.40 22.85 10.48
C PRO A 65 -1.14 22.14 11.00
N GLU A 66 -1.30 21.09 11.82
CA GLU A 66 -0.19 20.26 12.31
C GLU A 66 0.59 19.52 11.20
N ASP A 67 0.00 19.31 10.02
CA ASP A 67 0.65 18.64 8.89
C ASP A 67 1.81 19.47 8.31
N ALA A 68 1.79 20.79 8.50
CA ALA A 68 2.87 21.67 8.08
C ALA A 68 4.12 21.59 8.98
N ARG A 69 3.99 21.05 10.20
CA ARG A 69 5.08 20.98 11.19
C ARG A 69 5.61 19.57 11.46
N GLN A 70 5.15 18.54 10.73
CA GLN A 70 5.48 17.14 11.03
C GLN A 70 7.00 16.87 11.09
N TRP A 71 7.79 17.44 10.18
CA TRP A 71 9.25 17.33 10.24
C TRP A 71 9.83 18.03 11.48
N GLN A 72 9.31 19.22 11.81
CA GLN A 72 9.79 19.97 12.97
C GLN A 72 9.51 19.23 14.28
N PHE A 73 8.36 18.54 14.41
CA PHE A 73 8.10 17.71 15.60
C PHE A 73 9.12 16.59 15.77
N LEU A 74 9.58 15.97 14.68
CA LEU A 74 10.64 14.96 14.74
C LEU A 74 11.95 15.58 15.21
N VAL A 75 12.31 16.76 14.69
CA VAL A 75 13.52 17.49 15.10
C VAL A 75 13.46 17.90 16.57
N ASP A 76 12.33 18.46 17.01
CA ASP A 76 12.10 18.90 18.39
C ASP A 76 12.20 17.70 19.36
N GLU A 77 11.69 16.52 18.96
CA GLU A 77 11.81 15.29 19.75
C GLU A 77 13.26 14.80 19.89
N ILE A 78 14.06 14.85 18.82
CA ILE A 78 15.49 14.51 18.89
C ILE A 78 16.22 15.50 19.80
N ALA A 79 15.97 16.80 19.63
CA ALA A 79 16.65 17.85 20.39
C ALA A 79 16.31 17.84 21.89
N ALA A 80 15.09 17.45 22.25
CA ALA A 80 14.63 17.38 23.63
C ALA A 80 14.97 16.05 24.33
N ALA A 81 15.50 15.06 23.62
CA ALA A 81 15.80 13.75 24.18
C ALA A 81 17.03 13.78 25.10
N ASP A 82 16.93 13.10 26.24
CA ASP A 82 18.07 12.83 27.14
C ASP A 82 18.88 11.64 26.61
N ALA A 83 19.56 11.88 25.49
CA ALA A 83 20.28 10.88 24.70
C ALA A 83 21.48 11.53 23.98
N HIS A 84 22.47 10.73 23.59
CA HIS A 84 23.64 11.20 22.83
C HIS A 84 23.46 11.04 21.32
N THR A 85 22.61 10.10 20.90
CA THR A 85 22.46 9.72 19.49
C THR A 85 20.99 9.73 19.08
N GLY A 86 20.68 10.36 17.95
CA GLY A 86 19.41 10.17 17.25
C GLY A 86 19.56 9.12 16.16
N LEU A 87 18.56 8.28 15.98
CA LEU A 87 18.54 7.30 14.89
C LEU A 87 17.17 7.31 14.21
N LEU A 88 17.14 7.46 12.88
CA LEU A 88 15.91 7.34 12.10
C LEU A 88 16.15 6.48 10.85
N SER A 89 15.17 5.63 10.49
CA SER A 89 15.24 4.78 9.30
C SER A 89 14.01 4.98 8.44
N MET A 90 14.20 5.53 7.24
CA MET A 90 13.13 5.77 6.28
C MET A 90 13.65 5.77 4.83
N GLU A 91 13.17 4.82 4.02
CA GLU A 91 13.70 4.57 2.68
C GLU A 91 13.34 5.67 1.68
N PHE A 92 12.28 6.45 1.94
CA PHE A 92 11.90 7.52 1.03
C PHE A 92 12.97 8.61 0.94
N LEU A 93 13.85 8.70 1.94
CA LEU A 93 14.96 9.64 1.95
C LEU A 93 16.02 9.32 0.88
N CYS A 94 16.12 8.09 0.36
CA CYS A 94 17.00 7.83 -0.80
C CYS A 94 16.59 8.61 -2.06
N MET A 95 15.38 9.17 -2.07
CA MET A 95 14.87 10.02 -3.16
C MET A 95 14.70 11.48 -2.74
N ALA A 96 15.31 11.90 -1.64
CA ALA A 96 15.19 13.26 -1.15
C ALA A 96 15.75 14.24 -2.20
N PRO A 97 14.99 15.27 -2.63
CA PRO A 97 15.55 16.31 -3.48
C PRO A 97 16.60 17.12 -2.69
N PRO A 98 17.60 17.75 -3.35
CA PRO A 98 18.67 18.48 -2.67
C PRO A 98 18.19 19.52 -1.64
N LYS A 99 17.09 20.23 -1.92
CA LYS A 99 16.47 21.17 -0.97
C LYS A 99 15.98 20.50 0.32
N ALA A 100 15.48 19.27 0.23
CA ALA A 100 15.06 18.49 1.40
C ALA A 100 16.27 17.98 2.19
N ILE A 101 17.35 17.53 1.51
CA ILE A 101 18.60 17.13 2.16
C ILE A 101 19.21 18.32 2.92
N THR A 102 19.33 19.47 2.25
CA THR A 102 19.80 20.72 2.87
C THR A 102 18.97 21.08 4.10
N ARG A 103 17.63 21.01 3.99
CA ARG A 103 16.73 21.30 5.11
C ARG A 103 16.91 20.31 6.25
N MET A 104 17.02 19.02 5.96
CA MET A 104 17.23 17.97 6.94
C MET A 104 18.51 18.22 7.75
N VAL A 105 19.64 18.35 7.07
CA VAL A 105 20.95 18.59 7.69
C VAL A 105 20.94 19.86 8.54
N ARG A 106 20.43 20.98 7.98
CA ARG A 106 20.34 22.24 8.74
C ARG A 106 19.44 22.16 9.96
N SER A 107 18.32 21.44 9.88
CA SER A 107 17.38 21.35 11.00
C SER A 107 17.85 20.45 12.13
N LEU A 108 18.78 19.52 11.87
CA LEU A 108 19.34 18.63 12.89
C LEU A 108 20.58 19.22 13.58
N ALA A 109 21.11 20.33 13.08
CA ALA A 109 22.21 21.05 13.72
C ALA A 109 21.83 21.47 15.17
N PRO A 110 22.77 21.45 16.13
CA PRO A 110 24.22 21.29 15.94
C PRO A 110 24.70 19.83 15.85
N ALA A 111 23.81 18.84 15.88
CA ALA A 111 24.22 17.44 15.81
C ALA A 111 24.85 17.11 14.45
N GLU A 112 25.90 16.28 14.46
CA GLU A 112 26.53 15.74 13.27
C GLU A 112 25.58 14.76 12.58
N VAL A 113 25.30 14.98 11.30
CA VAL A 113 24.44 14.08 10.53
C VAL A 113 25.30 13.02 9.86
N HIS A 114 24.94 11.76 10.09
CA HIS A 114 25.52 10.60 9.43
C HIS A 114 24.47 9.91 8.57
N ILE A 115 24.84 9.55 7.34
CA ILE A 115 23.94 8.88 6.40
C ILE A 115 24.26 7.39 6.39
N VAL A 116 23.26 6.55 6.60
CA VAL A 116 23.40 5.09 6.49
C VAL A 116 22.64 4.63 5.25
N PHE A 117 23.32 3.90 4.37
CA PHE A 117 22.76 3.33 3.14
C PHE A 117 22.95 1.82 3.16
N THR A 118 21.91 1.04 2.89
CA THR A 118 22.00 -0.41 2.78
C THR A 118 22.09 -0.84 1.31
N ALA A 119 23.13 -1.56 0.92
CA ALA A 119 23.34 -1.98 -0.47
C ALA A 119 23.08 -3.48 -0.62
N ARG A 120 22.35 -3.89 -1.66
CA ARG A 120 22.02 -5.30 -1.94
C ARG A 120 22.21 -5.61 -3.41
N ASP A 121 22.54 -6.87 -3.70
CA ASP A 121 22.63 -7.38 -5.07
C ASP A 121 21.38 -7.04 -5.92
N TYR A 122 21.61 -6.56 -7.15
CA TYR A 122 20.51 -6.19 -8.05
C TYR A 122 19.74 -7.41 -8.57
N VAL A 123 20.38 -8.58 -8.61
CA VAL A 123 19.79 -9.85 -9.03
C VAL A 123 18.57 -10.23 -8.18
N LYS A 124 18.57 -9.91 -6.88
CA LYS A 124 17.44 -10.13 -5.96
C LYS A 124 16.55 -8.89 -5.85
N VAL A 125 17.13 -7.69 -5.93
CA VAL A 125 16.36 -6.44 -5.80
C VAL A 125 15.41 -6.25 -6.98
N ILE A 126 15.81 -6.57 -8.21
CA ILE A 126 14.97 -6.39 -9.42
C ILE A 126 13.68 -7.23 -9.36
N PRO A 127 13.72 -8.57 -9.13
CA PRO A 127 12.52 -9.37 -8.90
C PRO A 127 11.64 -8.84 -7.76
N ALA A 128 12.24 -8.51 -6.61
CA ALA A 128 11.51 -8.02 -5.45
C ALA A 128 10.83 -6.66 -5.72
N ALA A 129 11.46 -5.79 -6.51
CA ALA A 129 10.91 -4.52 -6.93
C ALA A 129 9.70 -4.72 -7.86
N TRP A 130 9.79 -5.63 -8.84
CA TRP A 130 8.66 -5.95 -9.70
C TRP A 130 7.45 -6.44 -8.89
N GLN A 131 7.65 -7.40 -7.98
CA GLN A 131 6.61 -7.89 -7.05
C GLN A 131 5.94 -6.74 -6.28
N THR A 132 6.75 -5.79 -5.83
CA THR A 132 6.25 -4.61 -5.09
C THR A 132 5.41 -3.71 -5.98
N THR A 133 5.75 -3.57 -7.27
CA THR A 133 4.88 -2.84 -8.21
C THR A 133 3.52 -3.52 -8.37
N LEU A 134 3.49 -4.85 -8.43
CA LEU A 134 2.24 -5.63 -8.55
C LEU A 134 1.39 -5.52 -7.28
N ARG A 135 1.98 -5.64 -6.08
CA ARG A 135 1.28 -5.37 -4.82
C ARG A 135 0.69 -3.95 -4.76
N ASN A 136 1.31 -3.01 -5.47
CA ASN A 136 0.88 -1.62 -5.58
C ASN A 136 0.10 -1.30 -6.87
N LYS A 137 -0.75 -2.24 -7.33
CA LYS A 137 -1.76 -2.06 -8.40
C LYS A 137 -1.23 -2.05 -9.83
N GLN A 138 0.08 -2.15 -10.03
CA GLN A 138 0.62 -2.21 -11.39
C GLN A 138 0.31 -3.56 -12.04
N ALA A 139 0.27 -3.56 -13.37
CA ALA A 139 -0.03 -4.75 -14.17
C ALA A 139 0.95 -4.94 -15.35
N SER A 140 2.13 -4.29 -15.28
CA SER A 140 3.19 -4.44 -16.27
C SER A 140 3.71 -5.88 -16.28
N THR A 141 3.92 -6.43 -17.48
CA THR A 141 4.62 -7.71 -17.68
C THR A 141 6.07 -7.59 -17.20
N TRP A 142 6.74 -8.74 -17.02
CA TRP A 142 8.15 -8.77 -16.66
C TRP A 142 9.00 -8.11 -17.74
N GLU A 143 8.80 -8.49 -19.00
CA GLU A 143 9.49 -7.94 -20.17
C GLU A 143 9.40 -6.41 -20.19
N ARG A 144 8.19 -5.86 -20.07
CA ARG A 144 8.00 -4.39 -20.05
C ARG A 144 8.67 -3.73 -18.86
N PHE A 145 8.73 -4.40 -17.71
CA PHE A 145 9.43 -3.88 -16.54
C PHE A 145 10.94 -3.82 -16.80
N ILE A 146 11.54 -4.92 -17.29
CA ILE A 146 12.97 -5.00 -17.63
C ILE A 146 13.35 -4.00 -18.73
N THR A 147 12.58 -3.91 -19.82
CA THR A 147 12.81 -2.90 -20.87
C THR A 147 12.84 -1.51 -20.26
N SER A 148 11.89 -1.18 -19.37
CA SER A 148 11.88 0.13 -18.70
C SER A 148 13.11 0.35 -17.82
N LEU A 149 13.65 -0.70 -17.17
CA LEU A 149 14.89 -0.60 -16.41
C LEU A 149 16.07 -0.32 -17.33
N ARG A 150 16.20 -1.05 -18.43
CA ARG A 150 17.28 -0.88 -19.42
C ARG A 150 17.24 0.50 -20.07
N ASP A 151 16.07 0.97 -20.50
CA ASP A 151 15.90 2.29 -21.12
C ASP A 151 16.26 3.43 -20.16
N ALA A 152 15.95 3.27 -18.88
CA ALA A 152 16.30 4.25 -17.85
C ALA A 152 17.78 4.15 -17.44
N ALA A 153 18.45 3.05 -17.72
CA ALA A 153 19.81 2.79 -17.30
C ALA A 153 20.78 3.67 -18.11
N GLY A 154 21.38 4.67 -17.46
CA GLY A 154 22.29 5.64 -18.10
C GLY A 154 21.68 7.01 -18.38
N THR A 155 20.40 7.23 -18.11
CA THR A 155 19.81 8.58 -18.15
C THR A 155 19.82 9.18 -16.74
N ALA A 156 20.61 10.25 -16.56
CA ALA A 156 20.50 11.08 -15.36
C ALA A 156 19.10 11.71 -15.35
N VAL A 157 18.19 11.22 -14.50
CA VAL A 157 16.83 11.74 -14.45
C VAL A 157 16.89 13.13 -13.81
N PRO A 158 16.49 14.22 -14.49
CA PRO A 158 16.62 15.57 -13.95
C PRO A 158 15.98 15.69 -12.57
N SER A 159 16.69 16.34 -11.65
CA SER A 159 16.25 16.63 -10.26
C SER A 159 14.95 17.45 -10.22
N SER A 160 14.62 18.16 -11.31
CA SER A 160 13.38 18.92 -11.52
C SER A 160 12.13 18.04 -11.73
N THR A 161 12.30 16.74 -11.95
CA THR A 161 11.19 15.77 -11.96
C THR A 161 10.80 15.49 -10.52
N GLY A 162 10.02 16.41 -9.95
CA GLY A 162 9.63 16.40 -8.54
C GLY A 162 8.85 15.14 -8.14
N LEU A 163 8.72 14.97 -6.81
CA LEU A 163 7.99 13.91 -6.11
C LEU A 163 6.55 13.66 -6.60
N THR A 164 6.00 14.54 -7.44
CA THR A 164 4.69 14.44 -8.10
C THR A 164 4.51 13.14 -8.89
N ARG A 165 5.60 12.49 -9.34
CA ARG A 165 5.57 11.21 -10.07
C ARG A 165 5.83 9.98 -9.20
N LEU A 166 6.09 10.11 -7.90
CA LEU A 166 6.28 8.97 -6.99
C LEU A 166 4.98 8.21 -6.67
N LEU A 167 3.84 8.80 -7.02
CA LEU A 167 2.58 8.09 -7.19
C LEU A 167 2.00 8.55 -8.52
N PRO A 168 1.70 7.63 -9.43
CA PRO A 168 1.07 8.02 -10.69
C PRO A 168 -0.20 8.81 -10.36
N ARG A 169 -0.40 9.95 -11.02
CA ARG A 169 -1.77 10.44 -11.20
C ARG A 169 -2.54 9.35 -11.94
N ARG A 170 -3.85 9.31 -11.75
CA ARG A 170 -4.77 8.27 -12.24
C ARG A 170 -4.62 7.94 -13.74
N ASP A 171 -3.95 8.79 -14.52
CA ASP A 171 -3.73 8.69 -15.96
C ASP A 171 -2.24 8.50 -16.41
N ASP A 172 -1.26 8.48 -15.51
CA ASP A 172 0.16 8.31 -15.89
C ASP A 172 0.50 6.83 -16.12
N ARG A 173 0.09 6.30 -17.28
CA ARG A 173 0.29 4.92 -17.73
C ARG A 173 1.59 4.69 -18.51
N ARG A 174 2.62 5.51 -18.32
CA ARG A 174 3.89 5.35 -19.05
C ARG A 174 4.84 4.44 -18.29
N ALA A 175 5.19 3.31 -18.94
CA ALA A 175 6.26 2.40 -18.50
C ALA A 175 7.58 3.14 -18.27
N ASP A 176 7.79 4.25 -18.99
CA ASP A 176 8.90 5.21 -18.92
C ASP A 176 9.18 5.77 -17.50
N THR A 177 8.33 5.50 -16.52
CA THR A 177 8.51 6.00 -15.13
C THR A 177 8.94 4.94 -14.13
N LEU A 178 8.79 3.64 -14.42
CA LEU A 178 9.12 2.57 -13.48
C LEU A 178 10.63 2.39 -13.35
N GLY A 179 11.34 2.25 -14.47
CA GLY A 179 12.80 2.14 -14.45
C GLY A 179 13.52 3.36 -13.93
N SER A 180 13.12 4.57 -14.35
CA SER A 180 13.68 5.81 -13.81
C SER A 180 13.48 5.93 -12.30
N ARG A 181 12.33 5.47 -11.77
CA ARG A 181 12.09 5.46 -10.33
C ARG A 181 12.95 4.40 -9.63
N PHE A 182 13.04 3.21 -10.20
CA PHE A 182 13.85 2.12 -9.67
C PHE A 182 15.30 2.58 -9.52
N TRP A 183 15.93 3.10 -10.58
CA TRP A 183 17.32 3.54 -10.51
C TRP A 183 17.52 4.75 -9.62
N ARG A 184 16.57 5.69 -9.57
CA ARG A 184 16.65 6.79 -8.59
C ARG A 184 16.68 6.31 -7.13
N GLN A 185 16.09 5.15 -6.84
CA GLN A 185 16.15 4.55 -5.50
C GLN A 185 17.39 3.70 -5.31
N GLN A 186 17.69 2.84 -6.28
CA GLN A 186 18.61 1.72 -6.14
C GLN A 186 20.04 2.06 -6.58
N ASP A 187 20.22 2.92 -7.59
CA ASP A 187 21.55 3.34 -8.05
C ASP A 187 22.17 4.32 -7.04
N PRO A 188 23.26 3.94 -6.34
CA PRO A 188 23.85 4.79 -5.31
C PRO A 188 24.38 6.12 -5.85
N ARG A 189 24.71 6.21 -7.14
CA ARG A 189 25.08 7.48 -7.79
C ARG A 189 23.93 8.49 -7.75
N GLN A 190 22.69 8.01 -7.79
CA GLN A 190 21.48 8.85 -7.79
C GLN A 190 20.88 9.00 -6.40
N SER A 191 20.95 7.95 -5.58
CA SER A 191 20.27 7.90 -4.28
C SER A 191 21.14 8.33 -3.11
N LEU A 192 22.45 8.04 -3.17
CA LEU A 192 23.44 8.41 -2.16
C LEU A 192 24.30 9.61 -2.61
N GLY A 193 24.66 9.68 -3.90
CA GLY A 193 25.48 10.76 -4.47
C GLY A 193 25.09 12.18 -4.01
N PRO A 194 23.81 12.59 -4.06
CA PRO A 194 23.39 13.92 -3.61
C PRO A 194 23.67 14.22 -2.13
N TYR A 195 23.86 13.21 -1.28
CA TYR A 195 24.20 13.40 0.13
C TYR A 195 25.67 13.77 0.33
N LEU A 196 26.57 13.34 -0.56
CA LEU A 196 28.00 13.65 -0.48
C LEU A 196 28.29 15.15 -0.66
N ASP A 197 27.36 15.91 -1.26
CA ASP A 197 27.43 17.37 -1.36
C ASP A 197 27.04 18.10 -0.06
N HIS A 198 26.47 17.37 0.91
CA HIS A 198 25.84 17.93 2.11
C HIS A 198 26.43 17.43 3.42
N VAL A 199 27.05 16.25 3.41
CA VAL A 199 27.78 15.68 4.55
C VAL A 199 29.16 15.19 4.11
N PRO A 200 30.18 15.25 4.99
CA PRO A 200 31.48 14.65 4.72
C PRO A 200 31.38 13.15 4.36
N ALA A 201 32.28 12.64 3.52
CA ALA A 201 32.24 11.25 3.07
C ALA A 201 32.46 10.24 4.22
N ASP A 202 33.28 10.60 5.22
CA ASP A 202 33.48 9.85 6.46
C ASP A 202 32.24 9.83 7.38
N HIS A 203 31.23 10.66 7.09
CA HIS A 203 29.91 10.59 7.73
C HIS A 203 28.90 9.72 6.97
N VAL A 204 29.32 9.08 5.87
CA VAL A 204 28.47 8.20 5.07
C VAL A 204 28.89 6.74 5.27
N HIS A 205 27.90 5.91 5.60
CA HIS A 205 28.08 4.52 5.97
C HIS A 205 27.26 3.61 5.05
N VAL A 206 27.94 2.75 4.30
CA VAL A 206 27.34 1.77 3.40
C VAL A 206 27.36 0.39 4.05
N VAL A 207 26.20 -0.17 4.31
CA VAL A 207 26.02 -1.50 4.92
C VAL A 207 25.64 -2.48 3.83
N THR A 208 26.47 -3.48 3.54
CA THR A 208 26.12 -4.48 2.53
C THR A 208 25.18 -5.53 3.11
N VAL A 209 24.13 -5.89 2.36
CA VAL A 209 23.21 -6.95 2.73
C VAL A 209 23.89 -8.30 2.50
N PRO A 210 23.98 -9.16 3.53
CA PRO A 210 24.66 -10.44 3.39
C PRO A 210 24.09 -11.34 2.28
N PRO A 211 24.92 -12.19 1.67
CA PRO A 211 24.47 -13.16 0.67
C PRO A 211 23.55 -14.21 1.29
N SER A 212 22.84 -14.94 0.44
CA SER A 212 21.98 -16.04 0.88
C SER A 212 22.81 -17.10 1.61
N GLY A 213 22.30 -17.61 2.74
CA GLY A 213 22.99 -18.61 3.56
C GLY A 213 23.92 -18.02 4.64
N ALA A 214 24.16 -16.71 4.62
CA ALA A 214 24.85 -16.03 5.72
C ALA A 214 24.01 -16.05 7.02
N SER A 215 24.67 -15.77 8.16
CA SER A 215 23.99 -15.68 9.46
C SER A 215 22.79 -14.73 9.40
N PRO A 216 21.64 -15.11 9.98
CA PRO A 216 20.43 -14.27 9.98
C PRO A 216 20.61 -12.94 10.74
N THR A 217 21.63 -12.83 11.59
CA THR A 217 21.95 -11.64 12.40
C THR A 217 22.99 -10.72 11.75
N LEU A 218 23.70 -11.17 10.71
CA LEU A 218 24.85 -10.45 10.16
C LEU A 218 24.49 -9.05 9.61
N LEU A 219 23.29 -8.88 9.06
CA LEU A 219 22.82 -7.56 8.65
C LEU A 219 22.68 -6.60 9.84
N TRP A 220 22.19 -7.09 10.98
CA TRP A 220 22.08 -6.31 12.20
C TRP A 220 23.45 -5.96 12.78
N GLU A 221 24.39 -6.90 12.76
CA GLU A 221 25.76 -6.69 13.21
C GLU A 221 26.44 -5.58 12.40
N ARG A 222 26.37 -5.63 11.06
CA ARG A 222 26.92 -4.60 10.17
C ARG A 222 26.24 -3.24 10.37
N PHE A 223 24.91 -3.23 10.51
CA PHE A 223 24.16 -2.00 10.79
C PHE A 223 24.53 -1.39 12.15
N SER A 224 24.71 -2.23 13.16
CA SER A 224 25.11 -1.80 14.51
C SER A 224 26.50 -1.18 14.49
N ALA A 225 27.45 -1.81 13.80
CA ALA A 225 28.79 -1.25 13.60
C ALA A 225 28.75 0.12 12.89
N ALA A 226 27.91 0.28 11.86
CA ALA A 226 27.73 1.53 11.14
C ALA A 226 27.11 2.66 11.98
N THR A 227 26.36 2.32 13.03
CA THR A 227 25.62 3.26 13.87
C THR A 227 26.19 3.39 15.29
N GLY A 228 27.28 2.69 15.59
CA GLY A 228 27.91 2.68 16.92
C GLY A 228 27.10 1.94 17.99
N LEU A 229 26.18 1.08 17.59
CA LEU A 229 25.38 0.25 18.51
C LEU A 229 26.14 -1.02 18.89
N ASP A 230 25.92 -1.51 20.11
CA ASP A 230 26.30 -2.88 20.50
C ASP A 230 25.26 -3.87 19.96
N PRO A 231 25.59 -4.74 18.99
CA PRO A 231 24.63 -5.65 18.39
C PRO A 231 24.04 -6.65 19.39
N ALA A 232 24.76 -6.99 20.47
CA ALA A 232 24.32 -7.97 21.47
C ALA A 232 23.31 -7.40 22.48
N ALA A 233 23.14 -6.07 22.53
CA ALA A 233 22.27 -5.40 23.49
C ALA A 233 20.78 -5.40 23.09
N TYR A 234 20.43 -5.98 21.94
CA TYR A 234 19.11 -5.86 21.34
C TYR A 234 18.54 -7.20 20.91
N ASP A 235 17.23 -7.36 21.07
CA ASP A 235 16.50 -8.52 20.61
C ASP A 235 16.30 -8.47 19.09
N VAL A 236 16.88 -9.44 18.39
CA VAL A 236 16.85 -9.57 16.93
C VAL A 236 15.86 -10.62 16.44
N ASP A 237 15.16 -11.31 17.35
CA ASP A 237 14.12 -12.27 17.01
C ASP A 237 12.83 -11.54 16.63
N VAL A 238 12.84 -11.04 15.40
CA VAL A 238 11.69 -10.37 14.79
C VAL A 238 10.95 -11.34 13.88
N ARG A 239 9.62 -11.38 14.00
CA ARG A 239 8.79 -12.20 13.13
C ARG A 239 9.03 -11.86 11.65
N ARG A 240 9.63 -12.78 10.90
CA ARG A 240 9.80 -12.64 9.45
C ARG A 240 8.49 -12.95 8.76
N THR A 241 7.89 -11.96 8.10
CA THR A 241 6.60 -12.13 7.37
C THR A 241 6.69 -11.87 5.87
N ASN A 242 7.89 -11.87 5.30
CA ASN A 242 8.10 -11.53 3.89
C ASN A 242 8.49 -12.77 3.09
N THR A 243 7.52 -13.64 2.85
CA THR A 243 7.63 -14.66 1.80
C THR A 243 7.49 -13.96 0.45
N SER A 244 8.39 -14.27 -0.48
CA SER A 244 8.33 -13.73 -1.84
C SER A 244 7.27 -14.46 -2.65
N LEU A 245 6.59 -13.74 -3.55
CA LEU A 245 5.70 -14.35 -4.53
C LEU A 245 6.53 -15.05 -5.61
N GLY A 246 6.09 -16.23 -6.04
CA GLY A 246 6.63 -16.91 -7.20
C GLY A 246 6.09 -16.38 -8.52
N ALA A 247 6.61 -16.93 -9.62
CA ALA A 247 6.24 -16.49 -10.97
C ALA A 247 4.73 -16.61 -11.23
N VAL A 248 4.12 -17.73 -10.82
CA VAL A 248 2.68 -18.01 -11.04
C VAL A 248 1.82 -17.08 -10.20
N GLU A 249 2.19 -16.84 -8.95
CA GLU A 249 1.52 -15.91 -8.05
C GLU A 249 1.60 -14.46 -8.53
N CYS A 250 2.78 -14.06 -9.03
CA CYS A 250 2.99 -12.74 -9.60
C CYS A 250 2.11 -12.54 -10.84
N GLU A 251 2.11 -13.50 -11.76
CA GLU A 251 1.31 -13.43 -12.97
C GLU A 251 -0.20 -13.44 -12.64
N THR A 252 -0.60 -14.21 -11.64
CA THR A 252 -1.97 -14.19 -11.09
C THR A 252 -2.36 -12.80 -10.61
N LEU A 253 -1.54 -12.21 -9.75
CA LEU A 253 -1.78 -10.86 -9.22
C LEU A 253 -1.78 -9.81 -10.33
N ARG A 254 -0.88 -9.92 -11.32
CA ARG A 254 -0.80 -9.01 -12.47
C ARG A 254 -2.08 -9.04 -13.31
N ARG A 255 -2.59 -10.23 -13.64
CA ARG A 255 -3.85 -10.39 -14.38
C ARG A 255 -5.05 -9.87 -13.59
N ILE A 256 -5.10 -10.09 -12.28
CA ILE A 256 -6.13 -9.51 -11.40
C ILE A 256 -6.07 -7.99 -11.45
N ASN A 257 -4.89 -7.40 -11.26
CA ASN A 257 -4.68 -5.95 -11.31
C ASN A 257 -5.14 -5.35 -12.63
N GLN A 258 -4.81 -5.99 -13.76
CA GLN A 258 -5.26 -5.57 -15.08
C GLN A 258 -6.80 -5.51 -15.17
N ARG A 259 -7.50 -6.46 -14.54
CA ARG A 259 -8.97 -6.55 -14.58
C ARG A 259 -9.67 -5.63 -13.59
N VAL A 260 -9.06 -5.33 -12.44
CA VAL A 260 -9.65 -4.47 -11.40
C VAL A 260 -9.20 -3.00 -11.49
N SER A 261 -8.22 -2.70 -12.35
CA SER A 261 -7.68 -1.36 -12.53
C SER A 261 -8.78 -0.33 -12.83
N GLY A 262 -8.80 0.75 -12.05
CA GLY A 262 -9.79 1.82 -12.14
C GLY A 262 -11.20 1.47 -11.62
N ARG A 263 -11.45 0.22 -11.21
CA ARG A 263 -12.76 -0.27 -10.75
C ARG A 263 -12.89 -0.36 -9.23
N ILE A 264 -11.77 -0.47 -8.51
CA ILE A 264 -11.73 -0.55 -7.06
C ILE A 264 -11.12 0.75 -6.48
N PRO A 265 -11.76 1.39 -5.48
CA PRO A 265 -11.17 2.51 -4.75
C PRO A 265 -9.81 2.17 -4.12
N GLY A 266 -9.02 3.21 -3.84
CA GLY A 266 -7.67 3.11 -3.30
C GLY A 266 -7.56 2.17 -2.10
N ASP A 267 -8.27 2.52 -1.04
CA ASP A 267 -8.26 1.86 0.26
C ASP A 267 -8.80 0.43 0.16
N SER A 268 -9.88 0.23 -0.59
CA SER A 268 -10.49 -1.09 -0.78
C SER A 268 -9.56 -2.06 -1.49
N TYR A 269 -8.72 -1.59 -2.42
CA TYR A 269 -7.70 -2.44 -3.01
C TYR A 269 -6.61 -2.79 -2.00
N SER A 270 -6.16 -1.82 -1.19
CA SER A 270 -5.14 -2.09 -0.18
C SER A 270 -5.60 -3.20 0.78
N ASP A 271 -6.83 -3.12 1.26
CA ASP A 271 -7.39 -4.13 2.17
C ASP A 271 -7.58 -5.51 1.50
N LEU A 272 -8.14 -5.56 0.29
CA LEU A 272 -8.55 -6.82 -0.34
C LEU A 272 -7.46 -7.48 -1.18
N VAL A 273 -6.73 -6.70 -1.96
CA VAL A 273 -5.75 -7.22 -2.91
C VAL A 273 -4.37 -7.25 -2.27
N LYS A 274 -3.95 -6.15 -1.64
CA LYS A 274 -2.61 -6.06 -1.08
C LYS A 274 -2.46 -6.84 0.22
N PHE A 275 -3.32 -6.59 1.22
CA PHE A 275 -3.19 -7.23 2.53
C PHE A 275 -3.78 -8.64 2.57
N PHE A 276 -4.97 -8.85 1.99
CA PHE A 276 -5.57 -10.18 1.99
C PHE A 276 -5.01 -11.06 0.86
N LEU A 277 -5.23 -10.72 -0.40
CA LEU A 277 -4.90 -11.63 -1.50
C LEU A 277 -3.40 -11.90 -1.62
N ALA A 278 -2.55 -10.87 -1.65
CA ALA A 278 -1.12 -11.08 -1.83
C ALA A 278 -0.50 -11.80 -0.61
N ARG A 279 -0.82 -11.38 0.62
CA ARG A 279 -0.13 -11.88 1.83
C ARG A 279 -0.74 -13.11 2.48
N GLU A 280 -2.06 -13.23 2.49
CA GLU A 280 -2.74 -14.33 3.20
C GLU A 280 -3.14 -15.47 2.27
N VAL A 281 -3.13 -15.24 0.95
CA VAL A 281 -3.48 -16.27 -0.04
C VAL A 281 -2.26 -16.65 -0.85
N LEU A 282 -1.73 -15.72 -1.66
CA LEU A 282 -0.68 -16.04 -2.63
C LEU A 282 0.68 -16.36 -1.97
N GLU A 283 1.10 -15.59 -0.96
CA GLU A 283 2.36 -15.83 -0.23
C GLU A 283 2.41 -17.14 0.57
N LEU A 284 1.25 -17.66 0.98
CA LEU A 284 1.17 -18.84 1.84
C LEU A 284 0.98 -20.14 1.06
N ARG A 285 1.03 -20.08 -0.28
CA ARG A 285 0.93 -21.26 -1.14
C ARG A 285 2.17 -22.15 -0.98
N GLU A 286 1.92 -23.44 -0.75
CA GLU A 286 2.98 -24.45 -0.57
C GLU A 286 3.84 -24.66 -1.82
N GLN A 287 3.30 -24.37 -3.02
CA GLN A 287 3.97 -24.55 -4.32
C GLN A 287 4.46 -23.22 -4.92
N SER A 288 4.77 -22.22 -4.10
CA SER A 288 5.34 -20.94 -4.54
C SER A 288 6.87 -20.97 -4.40
N PHE A 289 7.58 -20.80 -5.53
CA PHE A 289 9.05 -20.73 -5.56
C PHE A 289 9.51 -19.28 -5.73
N PRO A 290 10.56 -18.81 -5.04
CA PRO A 290 11.02 -17.44 -5.17
C PRO A 290 11.32 -17.05 -6.63
N LEU A 291 10.84 -15.88 -7.04
CA LEU A 291 11.17 -15.34 -8.35
C LEU A 291 12.66 -15.00 -8.44
N VAL A 292 13.33 -15.52 -9.47
CA VAL A 292 14.74 -15.29 -9.79
C VAL A 292 14.85 -14.45 -11.06
N LEU A 293 15.91 -13.64 -11.17
CA LEU A 293 16.24 -12.91 -12.39
C LEU A 293 16.63 -13.91 -13.51
N PRO A 294 16.00 -13.84 -14.70
CA PRO A 294 16.41 -14.63 -15.88
C PRO A 294 17.89 -14.46 -16.26
N ASP A 295 18.53 -15.54 -16.73
CA ASP A 295 19.96 -15.54 -17.06
C ASP A 295 20.33 -14.56 -18.18
N GLU A 296 19.45 -14.34 -19.15
CA GLU A 296 19.62 -13.37 -20.24
C GLU A 296 19.69 -11.90 -19.76
N ASP A 297 19.14 -11.62 -18.57
CA ASP A 297 19.17 -10.31 -17.94
C ASP A 297 20.43 -10.14 -17.08
N ARG A 298 21.21 -11.21 -16.90
CA ARG A 298 22.30 -11.22 -15.94
C ARG A 298 23.45 -10.31 -16.33
N ALA A 299 23.90 -10.38 -17.59
CA ALA A 299 25.07 -9.64 -18.05
C ALA A 299 24.94 -8.13 -17.82
N TRP A 300 23.82 -7.53 -18.24
CA TRP A 300 23.61 -6.08 -18.09
C TRP A 300 23.37 -5.68 -16.63
N VAL A 301 22.81 -6.57 -15.79
CA VAL A 301 22.66 -6.33 -14.35
C VAL A 301 24.01 -6.39 -13.63
N ASP A 302 24.91 -7.29 -14.05
CA ASP A 302 26.27 -7.38 -13.52
C ASP A 302 27.08 -6.11 -13.88
N GLU A 303 26.95 -5.59 -15.10
CA GLU A 303 27.52 -4.28 -15.48
C GLU A 303 27.04 -3.15 -14.55
N ARG A 304 25.74 -3.12 -14.22
CA ARG A 304 25.19 -2.13 -13.27
C ARG A 304 25.65 -2.35 -11.84
N THR A 305 25.90 -3.60 -11.47
CA THR A 305 26.45 -3.92 -10.15
C THR A 305 27.88 -3.41 -10.05
N ALA A 306 28.69 -3.59 -11.10
CA ALA A 306 30.06 -3.05 -11.18
C ALA A 306 30.06 -1.52 -11.06
N ASP A 307 29.19 -0.82 -11.80
CA ASP A 307 28.99 0.64 -11.68
C ASP A 307 28.76 1.10 -10.22
N ALA A 308 27.96 0.35 -9.46
CA ALA A 308 27.63 0.67 -8.07
C ALA A 308 28.79 0.37 -7.12
N VAL A 309 29.49 -0.76 -7.33
CA VAL A 309 30.69 -1.13 -6.58
C VAL A 309 31.80 -0.09 -6.77
N ASP A 310 32.05 0.32 -8.01
CA ASP A 310 33.05 1.34 -8.36
C ASP A 310 32.72 2.68 -7.71
N PHE A 311 31.44 3.07 -7.69
CA PHE A 311 31.00 4.27 -6.99
C PHE A 311 31.32 4.19 -5.49
N PHE A 312 30.97 3.10 -4.81
CA PHE A 312 31.28 2.96 -3.37
C PHE A 312 32.79 2.97 -3.10
N ALA A 313 33.57 2.24 -3.90
CA ALA A 313 35.02 2.16 -3.74
C ALA A 313 35.73 3.51 -3.95
N SER A 314 35.22 4.36 -4.84
CA SER A 314 35.82 5.65 -5.19
C SER A 314 35.28 6.85 -4.39
N SER A 315 34.15 6.70 -3.68
CA SER A 315 33.48 7.82 -2.99
C SER A 315 34.07 8.17 -1.61
N GLY A 316 35.00 7.39 -1.08
CA GLY A 316 35.59 7.62 0.24
C GLY A 316 34.63 7.38 1.42
N VAL A 317 33.54 6.66 1.18
CA VAL A 317 32.52 6.30 2.20
C VAL A 317 32.98 5.10 3.03
N ASN A 318 32.44 4.96 4.25
CA ASN A 318 32.74 3.81 5.10
C ASN A 318 31.90 2.60 4.66
N VAL A 319 32.52 1.45 4.38
CA VAL A 319 31.82 0.22 4.00
C VAL A 319 31.84 -0.79 5.15
N TYR A 320 30.66 -1.30 5.49
CA TYR A 320 30.43 -2.30 6.54
C TYR A 320 29.92 -3.60 5.89
N GLY A 321 30.85 -4.51 5.65
CA GLY A 321 30.64 -5.76 4.91
C GLY A 321 31.58 -5.86 3.70
N ASP A 322 31.27 -6.74 2.76
CA ASP A 322 32.05 -6.92 1.53
C ASP A 322 31.25 -6.37 0.33
N LEU A 323 31.89 -5.56 -0.52
CA LEU A 323 31.28 -5.10 -1.78
C LEU A 323 31.04 -6.27 -2.75
N GLY A 324 31.79 -7.36 -2.62
CA GLY A 324 31.53 -8.63 -3.30
C GLY A 324 30.14 -9.23 -2.99
N ASP A 325 29.52 -8.87 -1.86
CA ASP A 325 28.14 -9.29 -1.54
C ASP A 325 27.10 -8.74 -2.53
N LEU A 326 27.43 -7.67 -3.27
CA LEU A 326 26.56 -7.10 -4.30
C LEU A 326 26.56 -7.96 -5.58
N SER A 327 27.60 -8.77 -5.77
CA SER A 327 27.71 -9.70 -6.88
C SER A 327 27.11 -11.06 -6.48
N SER A 328 26.00 -11.46 -7.09
CA SER A 328 25.42 -12.78 -6.80
C SER A 328 26.17 -13.90 -7.52
N SER A 329 26.53 -14.99 -6.86
CA SER A 329 26.97 -16.19 -7.58
C SER A 329 25.83 -16.74 -8.46
N PRO A 330 26.11 -17.34 -9.63
CA PRO A 330 25.08 -17.99 -10.44
C PRO A 330 24.36 -19.06 -9.62
N GLY A 331 23.05 -18.91 -9.42
CA GLY A 331 22.23 -19.90 -8.73
C GLY A 331 21.71 -20.96 -9.70
N ALA A 332 21.63 -22.21 -9.26
CA ALA A 332 21.19 -23.36 -10.06
C ALA A 332 19.67 -23.41 -10.39
N ALA A 333 18.91 -22.36 -10.09
CA ALA A 333 17.46 -22.36 -10.26
C ALA A 333 17.09 -21.93 -11.69
N SER A 334 16.26 -22.74 -12.35
CA SER A 334 15.67 -22.44 -13.67
C SER A 334 15.04 -21.05 -13.68
N ALA A 335 15.74 -20.10 -14.29
CA ALA A 335 15.37 -18.71 -14.34
C ALA A 335 14.39 -18.47 -15.50
N ARG A 336 13.21 -19.11 -15.43
CA ARG A 336 12.15 -18.90 -16.42
C ARG A 336 11.53 -17.51 -16.28
N ARG A 337 11.07 -16.89 -17.37
CA ARG A 337 10.42 -15.59 -17.27
C ARG A 337 9.05 -15.75 -16.60
N PRO A 338 8.63 -14.79 -15.75
CA PRO A 338 7.24 -14.73 -15.30
C PRO A 338 6.21 -14.66 -16.43
N ASP A 339 6.61 -14.11 -17.57
CA ASP A 339 5.73 -13.98 -18.73
C ASP A 339 5.49 -15.31 -19.45
N ASP A 340 6.31 -16.34 -19.18
CA ASP A 340 6.19 -17.68 -19.78
C ASP A 340 5.23 -18.59 -18.99
N VAL A 341 4.61 -18.09 -17.91
CA VAL A 341 3.64 -18.84 -17.11
C VAL A 341 2.41 -19.14 -17.97
N SER A 342 2.13 -20.43 -18.16
CA SER A 342 1.00 -20.89 -18.98
C SER A 342 -0.36 -20.72 -18.31
N ASP A 343 -1.42 -20.66 -19.11
CA ASP A 343 -2.80 -20.62 -18.59
C ASP A 343 -3.16 -21.89 -17.79
N SER A 344 -2.59 -23.04 -18.15
CA SER A 344 -2.75 -24.29 -17.39
C SER A 344 -2.14 -24.23 -16.00
N GLU A 345 -1.03 -23.51 -15.81
CA GLU A 345 -0.40 -23.31 -14.50
C GLU A 345 -1.16 -22.28 -13.66
N LEU A 346 -1.75 -21.28 -14.30
CA LEU A 346 -2.52 -20.24 -13.61
C LEU A 346 -3.88 -20.73 -13.15
N LEU A 347 -4.52 -21.64 -13.88
CA LEU A 347 -5.89 -22.06 -13.61
C LEU A 347 -6.09 -22.54 -12.16
N PRO A 348 -5.28 -23.47 -11.61
CA PRO A 348 -5.42 -23.90 -10.22
C PRO A 348 -5.25 -22.75 -9.21
N VAL A 349 -4.30 -21.84 -9.46
CA VAL A 349 -4.04 -20.68 -8.58
C VAL A 349 -5.20 -19.70 -8.59
N MET A 350 -5.79 -19.48 -9.77
CA MET A 350 -6.96 -18.63 -9.94
C MET A 350 -8.21 -19.22 -9.27
N GLU A 351 -8.41 -20.53 -9.36
CA GLU A 351 -9.51 -21.25 -8.68
C GLU A 351 -9.39 -21.13 -7.16
N GLU A 352 -8.20 -21.38 -6.61
CA GLU A 352 -7.92 -21.23 -5.17
C GLU A 352 -8.05 -19.77 -4.70
N THR A 353 -7.57 -18.83 -5.50
CA THR A 353 -7.72 -17.39 -5.28
C THR A 353 -9.20 -17.00 -5.23
N LEU A 354 -10.00 -17.45 -6.20
CA LEU A 354 -11.43 -17.17 -6.27
C LEU A 354 -12.16 -17.77 -5.06
N ALA A 355 -11.86 -19.01 -4.71
CA ALA A 355 -12.42 -19.67 -3.52
C ALA A 355 -12.11 -18.86 -2.25
N SER A 356 -10.85 -18.46 -2.08
CA SER A 356 -10.40 -17.64 -0.93
C SER A 356 -11.12 -16.30 -0.85
N VAL A 357 -11.30 -15.62 -1.98
CA VAL A 357 -12.06 -14.37 -2.06
C VAL A 357 -13.53 -14.59 -1.70
N LEU A 358 -14.18 -15.65 -2.19
CA LEU A 358 -15.57 -15.96 -1.86
C LEU A 358 -15.74 -16.25 -0.35
N LEU A 359 -14.80 -16.97 0.26
CA LEU A 359 -14.77 -17.22 1.70
C LEU A 359 -14.60 -15.92 2.49
N GLU A 360 -13.68 -15.04 2.08
CA GLU A 360 -13.46 -13.76 2.75
C GLU A 360 -14.66 -12.81 2.62
N VAL A 361 -15.30 -12.76 1.45
CA VAL A 361 -16.55 -12.01 1.25
C VAL A 361 -17.66 -12.56 2.15
N THR A 362 -17.76 -13.89 2.26
CA THR A 362 -18.76 -14.55 3.12
C THR A 362 -18.50 -14.28 4.60
N ARG A 363 -17.22 -14.29 5.03
CA ARG A 363 -16.77 -13.92 6.38
C ARG A 363 -17.10 -12.47 6.70
N ARG A 364 -16.80 -11.52 5.80
CA ARG A 364 -17.14 -10.09 5.97
C ARG A 364 -18.66 -9.84 6.04
N GLN A 365 -19.46 -10.73 5.46
CA GLN A 365 -20.93 -10.69 5.57
C GLN A 365 -21.47 -11.33 6.86
N GLY A 366 -20.61 -11.94 7.69
CA GLY A 366 -20.99 -12.63 8.92
C GLY A 366 -21.75 -13.94 8.66
N LEU A 367 -21.49 -14.58 7.51
CA LEU A 367 -22.16 -15.82 7.10
C LEU A 367 -21.32 -17.08 7.34
N LEU A 368 -20.07 -16.93 7.77
CA LEU A 368 -19.22 -18.01 8.27
C LEU A 368 -18.97 -17.81 9.78
N PRO A 369 -18.73 -18.90 10.54
CA PRO A 369 -18.29 -18.82 11.93
C PRO A 369 -17.08 -17.90 12.07
N TYR A 370 -17.07 -17.11 13.14
CA TYR A 370 -15.94 -16.28 13.49
C TYR A 370 -14.86 -17.18 14.11
N ASP A 371 -13.85 -17.56 13.31
CA ASP A 371 -12.68 -18.30 13.78
C ASP A 371 -11.71 -17.37 14.53
N GLY A 372 -12.20 -16.75 15.61
CA GLY A 372 -11.42 -15.88 16.49
C GLY A 372 -10.79 -14.65 15.82
N PRO A 373 -10.10 -13.80 16.59
CA PRO A 373 -9.18 -12.84 16.02
C PRO A 373 -8.02 -13.63 15.40
N ARG A 374 -7.89 -13.60 14.08
CA ARG A 374 -6.53 -13.62 13.50
C ARG A 374 -5.80 -12.49 14.20
N SER A 375 -4.80 -12.81 15.01
CA SER A 375 -4.13 -11.86 15.90
C SER A 375 -3.70 -10.61 15.13
N HIS A 376 -4.51 -9.55 15.23
CA HIS A 376 -4.20 -8.20 14.74
C HIS A 376 -3.49 -7.39 15.83
N GLU A 377 -2.66 -8.03 16.65
CA GLU A 377 -1.44 -7.35 17.10
C GLU A 377 -0.48 -7.40 15.92
N GLN A 378 -0.75 -6.56 14.91
CA GLN A 378 0.11 -6.45 13.75
C GLN A 378 1.38 -5.72 14.19
N PRO A 379 2.57 -6.32 13.98
CA PRO A 379 3.79 -5.54 13.82
C PRO A 379 3.56 -4.47 12.75
N LEU A 380 4.32 -3.38 12.80
CA LEU A 380 4.29 -2.33 11.78
C LEU A 380 4.25 -2.95 10.38
N PRO A 381 3.27 -2.62 9.51
CA PRO A 381 3.32 -3.08 8.14
C PRO A 381 4.65 -2.62 7.54
N PRO A 382 5.35 -3.47 6.78
CA PRO A 382 6.65 -3.11 6.22
C PRO A 382 6.48 -1.84 5.35
N PRO A 383 7.49 -0.97 5.22
CA PRO A 383 7.31 0.35 4.58
C PRO A 383 6.82 0.29 3.13
N GLU A 384 7.21 -0.75 2.42
CA GLU A 384 6.71 -1.16 1.10
C GLU A 384 5.20 -1.42 1.03
N ASP A 385 4.60 -1.75 2.19
CA ASP A 385 3.17 -1.98 2.35
C ASP A 385 2.35 -0.70 2.57
N LEU A 386 3.00 0.42 2.90
CA LEU A 386 2.37 1.75 3.01
C LEU A 386 2.15 2.42 1.65
N GLY A 387 1.78 1.61 0.66
CA GLY A 387 1.35 2.05 -0.66
C GLY A 387 0.47 3.27 -0.50
N LEU A 388 0.94 4.42 -0.99
CA LEU A 388 0.35 5.74 -0.76
C LEU A 388 -0.95 5.93 -1.57
N THR A 389 -1.85 4.96 -1.48
CA THR A 389 -3.21 5.02 -1.99
C THR A 389 -4.14 4.62 -0.87
N GLY A 390 -4.12 5.41 0.20
CA GLY A 390 -5.10 5.35 1.28
C GLY A 390 -4.57 5.92 2.57
N ASP A 391 -5.33 6.86 3.13
CA ASP A 391 -5.03 7.53 4.39
C ASP A 391 -5.08 6.53 5.57
N PRO A 392 -4.14 6.59 6.52
CA PRO A 392 -4.36 5.95 7.82
C PRO A 392 -5.41 6.76 8.60
N PRO A 393 -6.46 6.13 9.17
CA PRO A 393 -7.44 6.85 9.99
C PRO A 393 -6.76 7.47 11.22
N GLY A 394 -7.19 8.67 11.58
CA GLY A 394 -6.64 9.42 12.71
C GLY A 394 -6.91 8.71 14.05
N PRO A 395 -6.18 9.05 15.13
CA PRO A 395 -6.34 8.41 16.45
C PRO A 395 -7.79 8.45 16.98
N GLY A 396 -8.52 9.53 16.72
CA GLY A 396 -9.95 9.66 17.07
C GLY A 396 -10.89 8.79 16.22
N GLU A 397 -10.54 8.49 14.97
CA GLU A 397 -11.34 7.65 14.08
C GLU A 397 -11.16 6.16 14.37
N ARG A 398 -10.02 5.73 14.93
CA ARG A 398 -9.81 4.34 15.37
C ARG A 398 -10.64 4.00 16.60
N HIS A 399 -10.76 4.94 17.54
CA HIS A 399 -11.65 4.79 18.69
C HIS A 399 -13.13 4.79 18.27
N GLU A 400 -13.53 5.67 17.36
CA GLU A 400 -14.90 5.66 16.82
C GLU A 400 -15.19 4.46 15.92
N ALA A 401 -14.25 3.97 15.12
CA ALA A 401 -14.44 2.80 14.26
C ALA A 401 -14.49 1.50 15.07
N ARG A 402 -13.70 1.39 16.15
CA ARG A 402 -13.77 0.27 17.10
C ARG A 402 -15.06 0.31 17.92
N ALA A 403 -15.52 1.51 18.33
CA ALA A 403 -16.82 1.70 18.97
C ALA A 403 -17.99 1.40 18.01
N ARG A 404 -17.90 1.75 16.73
CA ARG A 404 -18.92 1.43 15.70
C ARG A 404 -18.95 -0.06 15.31
N ARG A 405 -17.84 -0.79 15.48
CA ARG A 405 -17.78 -2.26 15.27
C ARG A 405 -18.37 -3.06 16.44
N THR A 406 -18.45 -2.46 17.63
CA THR A 406 -18.92 -3.11 18.86
C THR A 406 -20.27 -2.59 19.35
N ALA A 407 -20.70 -1.42 18.88
CA ALA A 407 -22.03 -0.88 19.18
C ALA A 407 -23.12 -1.61 18.37
N PRO A 408 -24.27 -1.94 18.98
CA PRO A 408 -25.42 -2.44 18.25
C PRO A 408 -25.85 -1.41 17.19
N ASP A 409 -26.22 -1.91 16.00
CA ASP A 409 -26.71 -1.07 14.91
C ASP A 409 -27.82 -0.12 15.41
N PRO A 410 -27.90 1.14 14.92
CA PRO A 410 -29.02 2.01 15.21
C PRO A 410 -30.34 1.31 14.87
N PRO A 411 -31.45 1.54 15.60
CA PRO A 411 -32.72 0.80 15.40
C PRO A 411 -33.21 0.79 13.94
N GLY A 412 -32.97 1.88 13.19
CA GLY A 412 -33.29 1.97 11.76
C GLY A 412 -32.41 1.09 10.85
N VAL A 413 -31.15 0.86 11.22
CA VAL A 413 -30.22 -0.04 10.51
C VAL A 413 -30.51 -1.50 10.86
N VAL A 414 -30.88 -1.81 12.12
CA VAL A 414 -31.40 -3.13 12.53
C VAL A 414 -32.67 -3.45 11.74
N ALA A 415 -33.62 -2.53 11.68
CA ALA A 415 -34.86 -2.69 10.92
C ALA A 415 -34.59 -2.86 9.41
N MET A 416 -33.64 -2.12 8.83
CA MET A 416 -33.25 -2.27 7.43
C MET A 416 -32.54 -3.61 7.15
N LYS A 417 -31.67 -4.08 8.04
CA LYS A 417 -31.00 -5.39 7.94
C LYS A 417 -32.00 -6.53 8.12
N ALA A 418 -32.94 -6.41 9.05
CA ALA A 418 -34.05 -7.34 9.23
C ALA A 418 -34.96 -7.40 7.98
N ALA A 419 -35.34 -6.23 7.43
CA ALA A 419 -36.11 -6.16 6.19
C ALA A 419 -35.38 -6.77 4.99
N ARG A 420 -34.06 -6.57 4.86
CA ARG A 420 -33.25 -7.21 3.81
C ARG A 420 -33.10 -8.72 4.02
N ARG A 421 -32.97 -9.19 5.26
CA ARG A 421 -32.97 -10.63 5.58
C ARG A 421 -34.31 -11.27 5.26
N GLN A 422 -35.41 -10.60 5.60
CA GLN A 422 -36.76 -11.04 5.27
C GLN A 422 -37.00 -11.04 3.75
N GLN A 423 -36.51 -10.03 3.03
CA GLN A 423 -36.57 -9.97 1.57
C GLN A 423 -35.72 -11.08 0.91
N ARG A 424 -34.52 -11.38 1.42
CA ARG A 424 -33.69 -12.49 0.93
C ARG A 424 -34.30 -13.86 1.23
N ARG A 425 -34.95 -14.01 2.39
CA ARG A 425 -35.71 -15.22 2.74
C ARG A 425 -36.93 -15.39 1.84
N ALA A 426 -37.68 -14.31 1.57
CA ALA A 426 -38.80 -14.31 0.64
C ALA A 426 -38.35 -14.62 -0.80
N LEU A 427 -37.21 -14.10 -1.26
CA LEU A 427 -36.64 -14.42 -2.57
C LEU A 427 -36.15 -15.88 -2.66
N ARG A 428 -35.62 -16.45 -1.57
CA ARG A 428 -35.28 -17.89 -1.51
C ARG A 428 -36.51 -18.77 -1.53
N ILE A 429 -37.57 -18.40 -0.80
CA ILE A 429 -38.84 -19.13 -0.79
C ILE A 429 -39.53 -19.01 -2.17
N ALA A 430 -39.49 -17.83 -2.80
CA ALA A 430 -39.98 -17.64 -4.16
C ALA A 430 -39.18 -18.46 -5.18
N ALA A 431 -37.85 -18.52 -5.05
CA ALA A 431 -37.01 -19.37 -5.91
C ALA A 431 -37.21 -20.87 -5.67
N SER A 432 -37.63 -21.30 -4.47
CA SER A 432 -38.01 -22.69 -4.20
C SER A 432 -39.44 -23.03 -4.65
N LEU A 433 -40.30 -22.02 -4.82
CA LEU A 433 -41.68 -22.19 -5.30
C LEU A 433 -41.79 -22.05 -6.82
N ASP A 434 -40.81 -21.45 -7.50
CA ASP A 434 -40.71 -21.41 -8.98
C ASP A 434 -40.47 -22.79 -9.61
N ALA A 435 -40.38 -23.85 -8.79
CA ALA A 435 -40.44 -25.25 -9.20
C ALA A 435 -41.88 -25.78 -9.41
N GLY A 436 -42.92 -24.97 -9.18
CA GLY A 436 -44.32 -25.34 -9.43
C GLY A 436 -45.17 -24.11 -9.83
N HIS A 437 -45.68 -24.10 -11.06
CA HIS A 437 -46.54 -23.06 -11.62
C HIS A 437 -47.84 -22.87 -10.82
N ASP A 438 -48.24 -21.62 -10.52
CA ASP A 438 -49.65 -21.19 -10.49
C ASP A 438 -49.85 -19.65 -10.41
N ALA A 439 -50.88 -19.15 -11.10
CA ALA A 439 -51.12 -17.74 -11.42
C ALA A 439 -51.63 -16.85 -10.24
N ASP A 440 -52.05 -17.44 -9.12
CA ASP A 440 -52.53 -16.69 -7.94
C ASP A 440 -51.39 -15.98 -7.16
N THR A 441 -50.14 -16.37 -7.43
CA THR A 441 -48.93 -15.89 -6.74
C THR A 441 -48.57 -14.44 -7.10
N ALA A 442 -48.92 -13.98 -8.32
CA ALA A 442 -48.62 -12.64 -8.80
C ALA A 442 -49.40 -11.54 -8.03
N GLY A 443 -50.64 -11.83 -7.62
CA GLY A 443 -51.46 -10.93 -6.82
C GLY A 443 -50.96 -10.78 -5.38
N GLY A 444 -50.37 -11.83 -4.81
CA GLY A 444 -49.70 -11.80 -3.50
C GLY A 444 -48.44 -10.94 -3.49
N LEU A 445 -47.57 -11.12 -4.51
CA LEU A 445 -46.31 -10.39 -4.66
C LEU A 445 -46.51 -8.87 -4.83
N GLU A 446 -47.53 -8.45 -5.59
CA GLU A 446 -47.85 -7.02 -5.77
C GLU A 446 -48.41 -6.40 -4.48
N ARG A 447 -49.14 -7.16 -3.66
CA ARG A 447 -49.62 -6.72 -2.33
C ARG A 447 -48.48 -6.56 -1.32
N GLU A 448 -47.56 -7.52 -1.25
CA GLU A 448 -46.38 -7.44 -0.37
C GLU A 448 -45.41 -6.31 -0.79
N ARG A 449 -45.21 -6.11 -2.09
CA ARG A 449 -44.38 -5.02 -2.61
C ARG A 449 -44.98 -3.65 -2.30
N ARG A 450 -46.31 -3.52 -2.29
CA ARG A 450 -47.02 -2.31 -1.84
C ARG A 450 -46.92 -2.11 -0.33
N ALA A 451 -47.02 -3.18 0.47
CA ALA A 451 -46.83 -3.13 1.92
C ALA A 451 -45.40 -2.71 2.29
N SER A 452 -44.39 -3.28 1.63
CA SER A 452 -42.97 -2.94 1.81
C SER A 452 -42.67 -1.47 1.46
N LYS A 453 -43.21 -0.96 0.33
CA LYS A 453 -43.11 0.47 -0.01
C LYS A 453 -43.81 1.39 0.99
N ARG A 454 -44.90 0.93 1.63
CA ARG A 454 -45.58 1.69 2.71
C ARG A 454 -44.71 1.71 3.97
N ALA A 455 -44.09 0.60 4.33
CA ALA A 455 -43.17 0.50 5.47
C ALA A 455 -41.92 1.37 5.29
N GLU A 456 -41.27 1.35 4.13
CA GLU A 456 -40.13 2.24 3.82
C GLU A 456 -40.50 3.72 3.93
N ARG A 457 -41.70 4.10 3.45
CA ARG A 457 -42.18 5.48 3.55
C ARG A 457 -42.50 5.87 4.99
N ALA A 458 -42.99 4.96 5.82
CA ALA A 458 -43.23 5.19 7.24
C ALA A 458 -41.90 5.38 8.00
N ALA A 459 -40.91 4.50 7.77
CA ALA A 459 -39.58 4.61 8.36
C ALA A 459 -38.85 5.89 7.95
N ALA A 460 -38.94 6.30 6.68
CA ALA A 460 -38.37 7.56 6.21
C ALA A 460 -39.02 8.79 6.86
N ARG A 461 -40.34 8.74 7.12
CA ARG A 461 -41.07 9.80 7.82
C ARG A 461 -40.68 9.88 9.29
N GLU A 462 -40.50 8.74 9.94
CA GLU A 462 -40.08 8.67 11.34
C GLU A 462 -38.64 9.17 11.51
N HIS A 463 -37.73 8.77 10.62
CA HIS A 463 -36.35 9.26 10.59
C HIS A 463 -36.31 10.79 10.39
N ALA A 464 -37.13 11.33 9.50
CA ALA A 464 -37.24 12.77 9.29
C ALA A 464 -37.79 13.51 10.53
N ARG A 465 -38.75 12.92 11.26
CA ARG A 465 -39.28 13.48 12.52
C ARG A 465 -38.27 13.43 13.64
N SER A 466 -37.52 12.33 13.77
CA SER A 466 -36.43 12.16 14.75
C SER A 466 -35.32 13.19 14.50
N TRP A 467 -34.89 13.35 13.25
CA TRP A 467 -33.89 14.34 12.86
C TRP A 467 -34.36 15.79 13.14
N ALA A 468 -35.63 16.11 12.88
CA ALA A 468 -36.20 17.42 13.14
C ALA A 468 -36.35 17.76 14.63
N ARG A 469 -36.54 16.75 15.50
CA ARG A 469 -36.52 16.92 16.97
C ARG A 469 -35.11 17.17 17.49
N ALA A 470 -34.11 16.50 16.91
CA ALA A 470 -32.70 16.68 17.27
C ALA A 470 -32.07 17.99 16.75
N ASN A 471 -32.74 18.72 15.83
CA ASN A 471 -32.18 19.91 15.17
C ASN A 471 -33.22 21.05 15.02
N PRO A 472 -33.69 21.66 16.12
CA PRO A 472 -34.85 22.56 16.12
C PRO A 472 -34.67 23.85 15.27
N GLY A 473 -33.43 24.33 15.08
CA GLY A 473 -33.12 25.55 14.31
C GLY A 473 -33.00 25.39 12.79
N LYS A 474 -33.08 24.17 12.23
CA LYS A 474 -32.82 23.90 10.79
C LYS A 474 -34.06 23.51 9.98
N LYS A 475 -35.27 23.80 10.47
CA LYS A 475 -36.55 23.39 9.84
C LYS A 475 -36.77 23.95 8.41
N GLY A 476 -36.22 25.12 8.09
CA GLY A 476 -36.38 25.76 6.76
C GLY A 476 -35.56 25.13 5.62
N ALA A 477 -34.38 24.56 5.93
CA ALA A 477 -33.45 24.04 4.91
C ALA A 477 -33.90 22.67 4.34
N ALA A 478 -34.56 21.84 5.15
CA ALA A 478 -35.04 20.52 4.73
C ALA A 478 -36.17 20.58 3.68
N LYS A 479 -37.07 21.59 3.77
CA LYS A 479 -38.15 21.79 2.78
C LYS A 479 -37.62 22.18 1.39
N LYS A 480 -36.61 23.06 1.32
CA LYS A 480 -35.98 23.47 0.04
C LYS A 480 -35.18 22.32 -0.60
N GLY A 481 -34.50 21.49 0.19
CA GLY A 481 -33.75 20.31 -0.31
C GLY A 481 -34.65 19.20 -0.88
N ALA A 482 -35.80 18.95 -0.24
CA ALA A 482 -36.76 17.94 -0.70
C ALA A 482 -37.45 18.33 -2.02
N ALA A 483 -37.80 19.61 -2.19
CA ALA A 483 -38.38 20.13 -3.43
C ALA A 483 -37.41 20.02 -4.63
N LYS A 484 -36.13 20.33 -4.42
CA LYS A 484 -35.08 20.23 -5.45
C LYS A 484 -34.81 18.79 -5.89
N LYS A 485 -34.83 17.82 -4.95
CA LYS A 485 -34.70 16.38 -5.27
C LYS A 485 -35.94 15.82 -5.97
N GLY A 486 -37.15 16.31 -5.64
CA GLY A 486 -38.39 15.92 -6.32
C GLY A 486 -38.43 16.33 -7.80
N ALA A 487 -37.97 17.55 -8.12
CA ALA A 487 -37.89 18.04 -9.49
C ALA A 487 -36.87 17.27 -10.35
N ALA A 488 -35.69 16.97 -9.78
CA ALA A 488 -34.65 16.18 -10.46
C ALA A 488 -35.12 14.75 -10.78
N LYS A 489 -35.88 14.12 -9.88
CA LYS A 489 -36.39 12.76 -10.06
C LYS A 489 -37.51 12.68 -11.11
N LYS A 490 -38.36 13.70 -11.22
CA LYS A 490 -39.36 13.83 -12.31
C LYS A 490 -38.69 14.04 -13.67
N GLY A 491 -37.63 14.84 -13.74
CA GLY A 491 -36.85 15.05 -14.97
C GLY A 491 -36.16 13.77 -15.48
N ALA A 492 -35.58 12.97 -14.58
CA ALA A 492 -34.96 11.69 -14.93
C ALA A 492 -35.97 10.65 -15.42
N ALA A 493 -37.16 10.58 -14.81
CA ALA A 493 -38.24 9.68 -15.25
C ALA A 493 -38.76 10.04 -16.65
N LYS A 494 -38.91 11.35 -16.95
CA LYS A 494 -39.37 11.84 -18.27
C LYS A 494 -38.35 11.52 -19.38
N LYS A 495 -37.04 11.66 -19.10
CA LYS A 495 -35.95 11.27 -20.01
C LYS A 495 -35.90 9.75 -20.24
N GLY A 496 -36.13 8.96 -19.20
CA GLY A 496 -36.19 7.49 -19.31
C GLY A 496 -37.36 7.00 -20.18
N ALA A 497 -38.54 7.61 -20.03
CA ALA A 497 -39.72 7.30 -20.85
C ALA A 497 -39.50 7.66 -22.34
N ALA A 498 -38.91 8.82 -22.63
CA ALA A 498 -38.58 9.22 -24.00
C ALA A 498 -37.56 8.28 -24.66
N LYS A 499 -36.53 7.83 -23.93
CA LYS A 499 -35.54 6.88 -24.44
C LYS A 499 -36.16 5.50 -24.72
N LYS A 500 -37.13 5.07 -23.91
CA LYS A 500 -37.83 3.79 -24.09
C LYS A 500 -38.80 3.83 -25.30
N ALA A 501 -39.47 4.97 -25.51
CA ALA A 501 -40.31 5.19 -26.69
C ALA A 501 -39.48 5.24 -27.99
N ALA A 502 -38.31 5.90 -27.97
CA ALA A 502 -37.40 5.92 -29.11
C ALA A 502 -36.85 4.52 -29.45
N GLN A 503 -36.54 3.70 -28.43
CA GLN A 503 -36.11 2.31 -28.64
C GLN A 503 -37.22 1.43 -29.21
N GLN A 504 -38.47 1.61 -28.76
CA GLN A 504 -39.61 0.88 -29.29
C GLN A 504 -39.94 1.30 -30.73
N ALA A 505 -39.81 2.58 -31.08
CA ALA A 505 -39.96 3.04 -32.45
C ALA A 505 -38.85 2.49 -33.37
N ALA A 506 -37.60 2.45 -32.90
CA ALA A 506 -36.48 1.86 -33.63
C ALA A 506 -36.64 0.35 -33.85
N ASN A 507 -37.12 -0.38 -32.83
CA ASN A 507 -37.37 -1.82 -32.95
C ASN A 507 -38.56 -2.12 -33.87
N LYS A 508 -39.58 -1.25 -33.92
CA LYS A 508 -40.71 -1.39 -34.85
C LYS A 508 -40.28 -1.12 -36.30
N ALA A 509 -39.49 -0.09 -36.52
CA ALA A 509 -38.93 0.22 -37.84
C ALA A 509 -38.03 -0.91 -38.37
N ALA A 510 -37.25 -1.56 -37.49
CA ALA A 510 -36.42 -2.71 -37.85
C ALA A 510 -37.23 -3.99 -38.14
N ALA A 511 -38.42 -4.14 -37.56
CA ALA A 511 -39.32 -5.25 -37.84
C ALA A 511 -40.01 -5.08 -39.22
N ASP A 512 -40.35 -3.85 -39.60
CA ASP A 512 -40.99 -3.55 -40.88
C ASP A 512 -40.02 -3.68 -42.09
N THR A 513 -38.70 -3.60 -41.88
CA THR A 513 -37.69 -3.82 -42.95
C THR A 513 -37.35 -5.29 -43.22
N LEU A 514 -37.80 -6.22 -42.36
CA LEU A 514 -37.49 -7.66 -42.46
C LEU A 514 -38.66 -8.53 -42.93
N GLY A 515 -39.78 -7.91 -43.32
CA GLY A 515 -41.00 -8.61 -43.79
C GLY A 515 -41.54 -8.16 -45.15
N GLY A 516 -40.73 -7.51 -45.99
CA GLY A 516 -41.08 -7.06 -47.34
C GLY A 516 -40.38 -7.85 -48.43
#